data_AF-A0A366C0J5-F1
#
_entry.id   AF-A0A366C0J5-F1
#
_cell.length_a   1.000
_cell.length_b   1.000
_cell.length_c   1.000
_cell.angle_alpha   90.00
_cell.angle_beta   90.00
_cell.angle_gamma   90.00
#
_symmetry.space_group_name_H-M   'P 1'
#
loop_
_entity.id
_entity.type
_entity.pdbx_description
1 polymer ?
#
loop_
_entity_poly.entity_id
_entity_poly.type
_entity_poly.pdbx_seq_one_letter_code
_entity_poly.pdbx_strand_id
1 'polypeptide(L)'
;MRPSGRDVSELRPVSIETGVTKHAEGSCLIRMGDTHVLCTATLEERVPPFLKNSGLGWVTAEYGMLPRATTTRMRREAAQGKQGGRTVEIQRLIGRSLRAGVDRVALGERQITVDCDVIQADGGTRCASITGGWVALRLAVNKLMKTGEVISDPLVDPVAAVSCGIYAGQPVLDLDYPEDSEAGVDGNFVMTGSGKLIEVQMSAEGSTYTRAQMNALLDLAEKGVAELVAAQKAAVGA
;
A
#
# COMPACT_ATOMS: atom_id res chain seq x y z
N MET A 1 -19.53 10.94 15.71
CA MET A 1 -19.94 9.53 15.51
C MET A 1 -19.64 9.19 14.07
N ARG A 2 -18.87 8.13 13.82
CA ARG A 2 -18.47 7.73 12.47
C ARG A 2 -19.69 7.24 11.67
N PRO A 3 -19.82 7.56 10.36
CA PRO A 3 -20.92 7.03 9.53
C PRO A 3 -20.98 5.51 9.54
N SER A 4 -19.81 4.86 9.61
CA SER A 4 -19.65 3.41 9.68
C SER A 4 -20.02 2.79 11.04
N GLY A 5 -20.18 3.59 12.10
CA GLY A 5 -20.45 3.11 13.46
C GLY A 5 -19.23 2.52 14.21
N ARG A 6 -18.06 2.46 13.57
CA ARG A 6 -16.80 1.98 14.16
C ARG A 6 -16.31 2.86 15.31
N ASP A 7 -15.46 2.32 16.17
CA ASP A 7 -14.65 3.11 17.10
C ASP A 7 -13.62 3.98 16.35
N VAL A 8 -13.16 5.07 16.96
CA VAL A 8 -12.16 5.98 16.36
C VAL A 8 -10.84 5.29 16.05
N SER A 9 -10.50 4.23 16.79
CA SER A 9 -9.26 3.48 16.67
C SER A 9 -9.42 2.14 15.96
N GLU A 10 -10.55 1.90 15.30
CA GLU A 10 -10.90 0.61 14.68
C GLU A 10 -10.70 0.65 13.16
N LEU A 11 -9.93 -0.31 12.63
CA LEU A 11 -9.81 -0.58 11.20
C LEU A 11 -11.15 -1.08 10.62
N ARG A 12 -11.37 -0.88 9.32
CA ARG A 12 -12.40 -1.65 8.61
C ARG A 12 -12.03 -3.14 8.59
N PRO A 13 -12.99 -4.04 8.35
CA PRO A 13 -12.68 -5.45 8.16
C PRO A 13 -11.63 -5.67 7.07
N VAL A 14 -10.55 -6.38 7.41
CA VAL A 14 -9.44 -6.67 6.50
C VAL A 14 -9.49 -8.13 6.06
N SER A 15 -9.36 -8.38 4.75
CA SER A 15 -9.14 -9.73 4.22
C SER A 15 -8.10 -9.69 3.11
N ILE A 16 -7.28 -10.74 3.04
CA ILE A 16 -6.22 -10.88 2.03
C ILE A 16 -6.33 -12.27 1.43
N GLU A 17 -6.73 -12.33 0.17
CA GLU A 17 -6.85 -13.58 -0.59
C GLU A 17 -5.62 -13.72 -1.50
N THR A 18 -4.76 -14.70 -1.25
CA THR A 18 -3.51 -14.91 -2.02
C THR A 18 -3.71 -15.81 -3.23
N GLY A 19 -2.85 -15.66 -4.26
CA GLY A 19 -2.85 -16.56 -5.42
C GLY A 19 -4.01 -16.33 -6.40
N VAL A 20 -4.59 -15.13 -6.37
CA VAL A 20 -5.77 -14.74 -7.17
C VAL A 20 -5.48 -14.63 -8.67
N THR A 21 -4.21 -14.42 -9.07
CA THR A 21 -3.79 -14.47 -10.47
C THR A 21 -2.84 -15.64 -10.70
N LYS A 22 -3.11 -16.43 -11.74
CA LYS A 22 -2.33 -17.61 -12.11
C LYS A 22 -0.90 -17.27 -12.57
N HIS A 23 -0.74 -16.12 -13.22
CA HIS A 23 0.45 -15.80 -14.00
C HIS A 23 1.51 -15.03 -13.22
N ALA A 24 1.13 -14.28 -12.19
CA ALA A 24 2.11 -13.48 -11.43
C ALA A 24 2.94 -14.36 -10.49
N GLU A 25 4.20 -13.99 -10.28
CA GLU A 25 5.06 -14.63 -9.28
C GLU A 25 4.45 -14.47 -7.88
N GLY A 26 3.84 -13.33 -7.57
CA GLY A 26 3.03 -13.14 -6.39
C GLY A 26 1.74 -12.39 -6.68
N SER A 27 0.65 -12.75 -6.01
CA SER A 27 -0.62 -12.05 -6.17
C SER A 27 -1.48 -12.14 -4.93
N CYS A 28 -2.23 -11.07 -4.66
CA CYS A 28 -3.31 -11.07 -3.69
C CYS A 28 -4.42 -10.09 -4.06
N LEU A 29 -5.62 -10.36 -3.56
CA LEU A 29 -6.71 -9.40 -3.50
C LEU A 29 -6.88 -8.97 -2.04
N ILE A 30 -6.49 -7.74 -1.74
CA ILE A 30 -6.70 -7.13 -0.43
C ILE A 30 -8.03 -6.40 -0.41
N ARG A 31 -8.78 -6.58 0.67
CA ARG A 31 -10.03 -5.84 0.95
C ARG A 31 -9.90 -5.18 2.32
N MET A 32 -10.15 -3.87 2.37
CA MET A 32 -10.27 -3.08 3.59
C MET A 32 -11.66 -2.43 3.58
N GLY A 33 -12.62 -3.09 4.22
CA GLY A 33 -14.04 -2.80 4.00
C GLY A 33 -14.40 -2.92 2.52
N ASP A 34 -14.96 -1.85 1.96
CA ASP A 34 -15.37 -1.78 0.56
C ASP A 34 -14.24 -1.34 -0.41
N THR A 35 -13.04 -1.07 0.08
CA THR A 35 -11.87 -0.84 -0.78
C THR A 35 -11.21 -2.16 -1.15
N HIS A 36 -11.24 -2.52 -2.44
CA HIS A 36 -10.70 -3.78 -2.97
C HIS A 36 -9.61 -3.50 -4.01
N VAL A 37 -8.41 -4.03 -3.77
CA VAL A 37 -7.25 -3.82 -4.63
C VAL A 37 -6.63 -5.16 -4.99
N LEU A 38 -6.51 -5.40 -6.31
CA LEU A 38 -5.73 -6.49 -6.84
C LEU A 38 -4.26 -6.06 -6.89
N CYS A 39 -3.41 -6.78 -6.19
CA CYS A 39 -1.96 -6.56 -6.20
C CYS A 39 -1.27 -7.74 -6.86
N THR A 40 -0.44 -7.49 -7.86
CA THR A 40 0.43 -8.49 -8.47
C THR A 40 1.88 -8.04 -8.40
N ALA A 41 2.80 -9.00 -8.26
CA ALA A 41 4.22 -8.79 -8.31
C ALA A 41 4.80 -9.64 -9.45
N THR A 42 5.41 -8.95 -10.41
CA THR A 42 6.01 -9.56 -11.61
C THR A 42 7.52 -9.43 -11.55
N LEU A 43 8.22 -10.53 -11.74
CA LEU A 43 9.68 -10.57 -11.79
C LEU A 43 10.20 -10.32 -13.21
N GLU A 44 11.20 -9.44 -13.32
CA GLU A 44 12.00 -9.26 -14.53
C GLU A 44 13.49 -9.52 -14.21
N GLU A 45 14.14 -10.38 -15.01
CA GLU A 45 15.59 -10.68 -14.93
C GLU A 45 16.47 -9.54 -15.48
N ARG A 46 16.01 -8.30 -15.33
CA ARG A 46 16.73 -7.09 -15.73
C ARG A 46 16.46 -5.99 -14.73
N VAL A 47 17.41 -5.08 -14.60
CA VAL A 47 17.26 -3.85 -13.84
C VAL A 47 17.13 -2.64 -14.77
N PRO A 48 16.65 -1.48 -14.28
CA PRO A 48 16.71 -0.24 -15.03
C PRO A 48 18.14 0.09 -15.50
N PRO A 49 18.32 0.76 -16.64
CA PRO A 49 19.66 1.03 -17.20
C PRO A 49 20.63 1.71 -16.23
N PHE A 50 20.13 2.56 -15.33
CA PHE A 50 20.95 3.27 -14.34
C PHE A 50 21.44 2.39 -13.17
N LEU A 51 20.98 1.13 -13.06
CA LEU A 51 21.41 0.16 -12.06
C LEU A 51 22.19 -1.02 -12.63
N LYS A 52 22.41 -1.06 -13.96
CA LYS A 52 23.12 -2.16 -14.60
C LYS A 52 24.55 -2.28 -14.04
N ASN A 53 24.96 -3.51 -13.70
CA ASN A 53 26.26 -3.85 -13.10
C ASN A 53 26.51 -3.22 -11.71
N SER A 54 25.47 -2.78 -11.00
CA SER A 54 25.59 -2.27 -9.63
C SER A 54 25.48 -3.36 -8.56
N GLY A 55 24.97 -4.54 -8.93
CA GLY A 55 24.62 -5.60 -7.99
C GLY A 55 23.32 -5.33 -7.21
N LEU A 56 22.62 -4.23 -7.50
CA LEU A 56 21.43 -3.81 -6.76
C LEU A 56 20.14 -4.18 -7.50
N GLY A 57 19.20 -4.77 -6.77
CA GLY A 57 17.83 -4.96 -7.20
C GLY A 57 17.00 -3.68 -7.18
N TRP A 58 15.83 -3.79 -7.80
CA TRP A 58 14.87 -2.71 -7.91
C TRP A 58 13.45 -3.20 -7.68
N VAL A 59 12.68 -2.47 -6.88
CA VAL A 59 11.23 -2.66 -6.80
C VAL A 59 10.58 -1.41 -7.36
N THR A 60 9.61 -1.53 -8.24
CA THR A 60 8.83 -0.40 -8.74
C THR A 60 7.35 -0.72 -8.66
N ALA A 61 6.49 0.27 -8.90
CA ALA A 61 5.06 0.05 -8.83
C ALA A 61 4.30 0.83 -9.90
N GLU A 62 3.24 0.20 -10.38
CA GLU A 62 2.19 0.82 -11.19
C GLU A 62 0.87 0.77 -10.42
N TYR A 63 -0.01 1.74 -10.70
CA TYR A 63 -1.28 1.87 -10.00
C TYR A 63 -2.34 2.21 -11.02
N GLY A 64 -3.43 1.47 -10.98
CA GLY A 64 -4.59 1.66 -11.84
C GLY A 64 -5.86 1.70 -11.00
N MET A 65 -6.85 2.43 -11.48
CA MET A 65 -8.20 2.34 -10.94
C MET A 65 -9.18 2.05 -12.07
N LEU A 66 -9.98 0.99 -11.92
CA LEU A 66 -10.97 0.65 -12.92
C LEU A 66 -11.97 1.81 -13.08
N PRO A 67 -12.47 2.08 -14.31
CA PRO A 67 -13.38 3.19 -14.57
C PRO A 67 -14.63 3.22 -13.69
N ARG A 68 -15.06 2.07 -13.15
CA ARG A 68 -16.24 1.92 -12.30
C ARG A 68 -15.92 1.45 -10.88
N ALA A 69 -14.67 1.62 -10.43
CA ALA A 69 -14.32 1.39 -9.03
C ALA A 69 -14.94 2.42 -8.08
N THR A 70 -15.28 3.60 -8.59
CA THR A 70 -15.89 4.72 -7.86
C THR A 70 -17.38 4.87 -8.16
N THR A 71 -18.11 5.56 -7.28
CA THR A 71 -19.55 5.88 -7.41
C THR A 71 -19.92 6.51 -8.75
N THR A 72 -19.09 7.44 -9.23
CA THR A 72 -19.21 8.04 -10.57
C THR A 72 -18.17 7.45 -11.51
N ARG A 73 -18.57 7.10 -12.74
CA ARG A 73 -17.68 6.45 -13.70
C ARG A 73 -16.62 7.44 -14.16
N MET A 74 -15.35 7.08 -14.00
CA MET A 74 -14.22 7.82 -14.53
C MET A 74 -13.94 7.44 -15.98
N ARG A 75 -13.26 8.30 -16.74
CA ARG A 75 -12.72 7.92 -18.05
C ARG A 75 -11.47 7.06 -17.84
N ARG A 76 -11.30 6.03 -18.67
CA ARG A 76 -10.09 5.21 -18.65
C ARG A 76 -8.89 6.07 -19.08
N GLU A 77 -7.81 6.06 -18.31
CA GLU A 77 -6.61 6.88 -18.58
C GLU A 77 -6.00 6.58 -19.96
N ALA A 78 -5.96 5.31 -20.36
CA ALA A 78 -5.53 4.92 -21.70
C ALA A 78 -6.33 5.61 -22.82
N ALA A 79 -7.64 5.82 -22.64
CA ALA A 79 -8.48 6.54 -23.61
C ALA A 79 -8.25 8.06 -23.57
N GLN A 80 -7.62 8.58 -22.52
CA GLN A 80 -7.20 9.98 -22.42
C GLN A 80 -5.78 10.21 -22.94
N GLY A 81 -5.04 9.14 -23.24
CA GLY A 81 -3.67 9.19 -23.78
C GLY A 81 -2.59 9.56 -22.77
N LYS A 82 -2.91 9.67 -21.48
CA LYS A 82 -1.95 9.98 -20.41
C LYS A 82 -2.45 9.51 -19.05
N GLN A 83 -1.51 9.24 -18.14
CA GLN A 83 -1.80 9.02 -16.72
C GLN A 83 -2.14 10.34 -16.02
N GLY A 84 -3.05 10.31 -15.05
CA GLY A 84 -3.38 11.43 -14.20
C GLY A 84 -2.31 11.70 -13.15
N GLY A 85 -2.28 12.94 -12.62
CA GLY A 85 -1.31 13.34 -11.58
C GLY A 85 -1.39 12.46 -10.33
N ARG A 86 -2.61 12.18 -9.85
CA ARG A 86 -2.87 11.28 -8.71
C ARG A 86 -2.31 9.87 -8.92
N THR A 87 -2.47 9.33 -10.12
CA THR A 87 -1.94 8.01 -10.50
C THR A 87 -0.42 8.00 -10.37
N VAL A 88 0.26 8.97 -10.99
CA VAL A 88 1.72 9.08 -10.94
C VAL A 88 2.25 9.29 -9.52
N GLU A 89 1.56 10.09 -8.70
CA GLU A 89 1.89 10.30 -7.29
C GLU A 89 1.83 8.98 -6.51
N ILE A 90 0.72 8.25 -6.60
CA ILE A 90 0.49 6.98 -5.89
C ILE A 90 1.48 5.91 -6.35
N GLN A 91 1.74 5.78 -7.66
CA GLN A 91 2.76 4.86 -8.19
C GLN A 91 4.13 5.09 -7.53
N ARG A 92 4.53 6.36 -7.45
CA ARG A 92 5.81 6.73 -6.84
C ARG A 92 5.80 6.46 -5.34
N LEU A 93 4.69 6.70 -4.64
CA LEU A 93 4.53 6.40 -3.22
C LEU A 93 4.66 4.90 -2.95
N ILE A 94 3.92 4.05 -3.68
CA ILE A 94 3.97 2.58 -3.50
C ILE A 94 5.40 2.09 -3.76
N GLY A 95 6.00 2.50 -4.88
CA GLY A 95 7.35 2.08 -5.23
C GLY A 95 8.40 2.52 -4.20
N ARG A 96 8.32 3.75 -3.66
CA ARG A 96 9.22 4.20 -2.59
C ARG A 96 9.01 3.41 -1.30
N SER A 97 7.75 3.20 -0.93
CA SER A 97 7.36 2.52 0.29
C SER A 97 7.89 1.09 0.33
N LEU A 98 7.62 0.31 -0.71
CA LEU A 98 8.04 -1.09 -0.78
C LEU A 98 9.56 -1.21 -0.89
N ARG A 99 10.22 -0.36 -1.69
CA ARG A 99 11.70 -0.37 -1.78
C ARG A 99 12.38 -0.09 -0.44
N ALA A 100 11.78 0.71 0.45
CA ALA A 100 12.37 1.01 1.74
C ALA A 100 12.46 -0.22 2.67
N GLY A 101 11.58 -1.21 2.47
CA GLY A 101 11.59 -2.49 3.20
C GLY A 101 12.37 -3.61 2.52
N VAL A 102 13.14 -3.31 1.46
CA VAL A 102 13.86 -4.31 0.65
C VAL A 102 15.36 -4.14 0.80
N ASP A 103 16.07 -5.21 1.18
CA ASP A 103 17.50 -5.32 0.96
C ASP A 103 17.78 -5.55 -0.53
N ARG A 104 18.23 -4.48 -1.18
CA ARG A 104 18.49 -4.45 -2.62
C ARG A 104 19.72 -5.24 -3.02
N VAL A 105 20.67 -5.47 -2.12
CA VAL A 105 21.83 -6.31 -2.39
C VAL A 105 21.40 -7.77 -2.38
N ALA A 106 20.65 -8.17 -1.35
CA ALA A 106 20.11 -9.52 -1.22
C ALA A 106 19.20 -9.92 -2.40
N LEU A 107 18.41 -8.98 -2.94
CA LEU A 107 17.56 -9.21 -4.11
C LEU A 107 18.37 -9.50 -5.40
N GLY A 108 19.59 -8.97 -5.51
CA GLY A 108 20.43 -9.05 -6.70
C GLY A 108 19.86 -8.26 -7.89
N GLU A 109 20.52 -8.32 -9.06
CA GLU A 109 20.14 -7.54 -10.25
C GLU A 109 18.85 -8.05 -10.91
N ARG A 110 17.73 -7.84 -10.23
CA ARG A 110 16.37 -8.16 -10.66
C ARG A 110 15.47 -6.97 -10.40
N GLN A 111 14.45 -6.82 -11.23
CA GLN A 111 13.38 -5.89 -10.99
C GLN A 111 12.12 -6.65 -10.61
N ILE A 112 11.43 -6.20 -9.57
CA ILE A 112 10.05 -6.61 -9.31
C ILE A 112 9.13 -5.41 -9.50
N THR A 113 8.17 -5.54 -10.41
CA THR A 113 7.12 -4.55 -10.65
C THR A 113 5.89 -4.96 -9.88
N VAL A 114 5.38 -4.08 -9.03
CA VAL A 114 4.17 -4.28 -8.24
C VAL A 114 3.03 -3.49 -8.86
N ASP A 115 2.09 -4.18 -9.49
CA ASP A 115 0.91 -3.58 -10.10
C ASP A 115 -0.24 -3.61 -9.08
N CYS A 116 -0.85 -2.44 -8.85
CA CYS A 116 -1.97 -2.30 -7.93
C CYS A 116 -3.19 -1.77 -8.69
N ASP A 117 -4.13 -2.65 -9.00
CA ASP A 117 -5.37 -2.33 -9.70
C ASP A 117 -6.55 -2.27 -8.73
N VAL A 118 -7.09 -1.07 -8.55
CA VAL A 118 -8.27 -0.86 -7.69
C VAL A 118 -9.54 -1.29 -8.44
N ILE A 119 -10.20 -2.30 -7.88
CA ILE A 119 -11.44 -2.87 -8.40
C ILE A 119 -12.66 -2.15 -7.81
N GLN A 120 -12.59 -1.81 -6.52
CA GLN A 120 -13.61 -1.06 -5.79
C GLN A 120 -12.93 -0.05 -4.85
N ALA A 121 -13.41 1.19 -4.82
CA ALA A 121 -12.79 2.29 -4.10
C ALA A 121 -13.77 2.94 -3.12
N ASP A 122 -13.45 2.85 -1.83
CA ASP A 122 -14.20 3.47 -0.73
C ASP A 122 -13.22 4.11 0.28
N GLY A 123 -12.25 4.89 -0.20
CA GLY A 123 -11.23 5.53 0.65
C GLY A 123 -10.05 4.61 1.01
N GLY A 124 -8.88 5.21 1.29
CA GLY A 124 -7.68 4.46 1.68
C GLY A 124 -7.02 3.60 0.59
N THR A 125 -7.39 3.76 -0.69
CA THR A 125 -6.93 2.86 -1.78
C THR A 125 -5.41 2.77 -1.91
N ARG A 126 -4.70 3.89 -1.75
CA ARG A 126 -3.23 3.92 -1.82
C ARG A 126 -2.57 3.15 -0.68
N CYS A 127 -3.15 3.20 0.52
CA CYS A 127 -2.66 2.47 1.69
C CYS A 127 -2.92 0.96 1.54
N ALA A 128 -4.12 0.59 1.09
CA ALA A 128 -4.45 -0.78 0.71
C ALA A 128 -3.48 -1.33 -0.36
N SER A 129 -3.14 -0.53 -1.38
CA SER A 129 -2.15 -0.90 -2.40
C SER A 129 -0.75 -1.16 -1.84
N ILE A 130 -0.28 -0.38 -0.86
CA ILE A 130 1.02 -0.64 -0.23
C ILE A 130 0.96 -1.95 0.58
N THR A 131 -0.07 -2.10 1.42
CA THR A 131 -0.23 -3.26 2.29
C THR A 131 -0.40 -4.56 1.50
N GLY A 132 -1.24 -4.58 0.46
CA GLY A 132 -1.39 -5.72 -0.45
C GLY A 132 -0.19 -5.91 -1.38
N GLY A 133 0.42 -4.82 -1.84
CA GLY A 133 1.62 -4.84 -2.67
C GLY A 133 2.79 -5.53 -1.98
N TRP A 134 2.95 -5.34 -0.67
CA TRP A 134 3.94 -6.07 0.12
C TRP A 134 3.64 -7.58 0.15
N VAL A 135 2.38 -8.00 0.28
CA VAL A 135 2.01 -9.43 0.25
C VAL A 135 2.35 -10.05 -1.11
N ALA A 136 1.98 -9.39 -2.21
CA ALA A 136 2.32 -9.85 -3.55
C ALA A 136 3.86 -9.94 -3.72
N LEU A 137 4.59 -8.91 -3.30
CA LEU A 137 6.06 -8.89 -3.33
C LEU A 137 6.67 -10.03 -2.50
N ARG A 138 6.16 -10.27 -1.30
CA ARG A 138 6.59 -11.36 -0.41
C ARG A 138 6.39 -12.72 -1.05
N LEU A 139 5.24 -12.96 -1.68
CA LEU A 139 4.96 -14.21 -2.38
C LEU A 139 5.91 -14.44 -3.58
N ALA A 140 6.24 -13.38 -4.33
CA ALA A 140 7.21 -13.46 -5.42
C ALA A 140 8.63 -13.78 -4.89
N VAL A 141 9.07 -13.11 -3.82
CA VAL A 141 10.36 -13.39 -3.16
C VAL A 141 10.40 -14.81 -2.59
N ASN A 142 9.31 -15.30 -1.99
CA ASN A 142 9.25 -16.67 -1.49
C ASN A 142 9.49 -17.70 -2.61
N LYS A 143 9.01 -17.44 -3.84
CA LYS A 143 9.32 -18.30 -5.00
C LYS A 143 10.80 -18.27 -5.34
N LEU A 144 11.42 -17.09 -5.40
CA LEU A 144 12.86 -16.92 -5.66
C LEU A 144 13.74 -17.60 -4.61
N MET A 145 13.34 -17.51 -3.34
CA MET A 145 14.02 -18.19 -2.25
C MET A 145 13.87 -19.71 -2.36
N LYS A 146 12.69 -20.20 -2.74
CA LYS A 146 12.44 -21.62 -2.94
C LYS A 146 13.25 -22.22 -4.10
N THR A 147 13.52 -21.45 -5.15
CA THR A 147 14.37 -21.87 -6.28
C THR A 147 15.87 -21.69 -6.00
N GLY A 148 16.25 -21.00 -4.92
CA GLY A 148 17.64 -20.70 -4.57
C GLY A 148 18.26 -19.55 -5.36
N GLU A 149 17.45 -18.81 -6.13
CA GLU A 149 17.88 -17.63 -6.88
C GLU A 149 18.19 -16.41 -5.99
N VAL A 150 17.57 -16.39 -4.81
CA VAL A 150 17.82 -15.46 -3.72
C VAL A 150 18.16 -16.28 -2.47
N ILE A 151 19.36 -16.06 -1.93
CA ILE A 151 19.92 -16.89 -0.85
C ILE A 151 19.50 -16.37 0.53
N SER A 152 19.56 -15.06 0.73
CA SER A 152 19.17 -14.37 1.96
C SER A 152 17.85 -13.63 1.75
N ASP A 153 16.96 -13.68 2.75
CA ASP A 153 15.65 -13.01 2.67
C ASP A 153 15.81 -11.48 2.50
N PRO A 154 15.41 -10.90 1.35
CA PRO A 154 15.51 -9.46 1.11
C PRO A 154 14.37 -8.67 1.77
N LEU A 155 13.35 -9.31 2.33
CA LEU A 155 12.17 -8.67 2.92
C LEU A 155 12.09 -8.93 4.43
N VAL A 156 13.06 -8.40 5.16
CA VAL A 156 13.25 -8.68 6.60
C VAL A 156 12.16 -8.11 7.51
N ASP A 157 11.49 -7.03 7.10
CA ASP A 157 10.45 -6.37 7.89
C ASP A 157 9.25 -6.04 6.99
N PRO A 158 8.02 -6.40 7.39
CA PRO A 158 6.83 -6.04 6.61
C PRO A 158 6.68 -4.54 6.41
N VAL A 159 6.08 -4.13 5.30
CA VAL A 159 5.70 -2.74 5.05
C VAL A 159 4.20 -2.68 4.91
N ALA A 160 3.56 -1.84 5.72
CA ALA A 160 2.13 -1.59 5.65
C ALA A 160 1.84 -0.10 5.75
N ALA A 161 0.64 0.27 5.31
CA ALA A 161 0.19 1.65 5.37
C ALA A 161 -1.28 1.73 5.75
N VAL A 162 -1.63 2.82 6.42
CA VAL A 162 -3.01 3.12 6.81
C VAL A 162 -3.28 4.62 6.67
N SER A 163 -4.52 4.98 6.32
CA SER A 163 -4.96 6.37 6.39
C SER A 163 -5.44 6.71 7.79
N CYS A 164 -5.16 7.91 8.26
CA CYS A 164 -5.77 8.49 9.47
C CYS A 164 -6.14 9.93 9.17
N GLY A 165 -7.12 10.48 9.88
CA GLY A 165 -7.49 11.89 9.69
C GLY A 165 -8.25 12.48 10.86
N ILE A 166 -8.55 13.77 10.76
CA ILE A 166 -9.38 14.50 11.71
C ILE A 166 -10.76 14.67 11.07
N TYR A 167 -11.69 13.80 11.43
CA TYR A 167 -13.07 13.82 10.97
C TYR A 167 -13.96 14.36 12.08
N ALA A 168 -14.79 15.38 11.77
CA ALA A 168 -15.65 16.06 12.74
C ALA A 168 -14.92 16.47 14.05
N GLY A 169 -13.66 16.89 13.93
CA GLY A 169 -12.81 17.32 15.05
C GLY A 169 -12.14 16.19 15.84
N GLN A 170 -12.34 14.91 15.46
CA GLN A 170 -11.78 13.75 16.14
C GLN A 170 -10.73 13.04 15.27
N PRO A 171 -9.55 12.69 15.83
CA PRO A 171 -8.61 11.79 15.17
C PRO A 171 -9.26 10.41 14.98
N VAL A 172 -9.24 9.89 13.76
CA VAL A 172 -9.82 8.59 13.40
C VAL A 172 -8.87 7.77 12.52
N LEU A 173 -8.92 6.46 12.70
CA LEU A 173 -8.16 5.45 11.97
C LEU A 173 -8.97 4.91 10.78
N ASP A 174 -8.29 4.73 9.65
CA ASP A 174 -8.77 4.04 8.44
C ASP A 174 -10.07 4.65 7.89
N LEU A 175 -9.91 5.82 7.26
CA LEU A 175 -10.97 6.60 6.65
C LEU A 175 -11.61 5.86 5.46
N ASP A 176 -12.93 5.73 5.49
CA ASP A 176 -13.74 5.42 4.30
C ASP A 176 -14.01 6.67 3.46
N TYR A 177 -14.62 6.54 2.27
CA TYR A 177 -14.81 7.69 1.38
C TYR A 177 -15.69 8.81 1.98
N PRO A 178 -16.81 8.51 2.67
CA PRO A 178 -17.57 9.53 3.39
C PRO A 178 -16.74 10.30 4.42
N GLU A 179 -15.89 9.60 5.18
CA GLU A 179 -15.01 10.25 6.17
C GLU A 179 -13.90 11.08 5.52
N ASP A 180 -13.24 10.53 4.49
CA ASP A 180 -12.12 11.15 3.76
C ASP A 180 -12.57 12.44 3.04
N SER A 181 -13.74 12.42 2.39
CA SER A 181 -14.23 13.56 1.60
C SER A 181 -14.69 14.76 2.44
N GLU A 182 -14.91 14.57 3.75
CA GLU A 182 -15.33 15.59 4.71
C GLU A 182 -14.29 15.85 5.80
N ALA A 183 -13.15 15.15 5.79
CA ALA A 183 -12.10 15.33 6.78
C ALA A 183 -11.49 16.73 6.68
N GLY A 184 -11.28 17.38 7.84
CA GLY A 184 -10.55 18.65 7.86
C GLY A 184 -9.05 18.45 7.54
N VAL A 185 -8.55 17.27 7.86
CA VAL A 185 -7.15 16.85 7.73
C VAL A 185 -7.13 15.35 7.48
N ASP A 186 -6.37 14.91 6.49
CA ASP A 186 -6.15 13.50 6.20
C ASP A 186 -4.65 13.23 6.07
N GLY A 187 -4.27 11.97 6.25
CA GLY A 187 -2.89 11.56 6.09
C GLY A 187 -2.75 10.07 5.82
N ASN A 188 -1.69 9.74 5.11
CA ASN A 188 -1.27 8.39 4.78
C ASN A 188 0.04 8.11 5.51
N PHE A 189 0.04 7.08 6.34
CA PHE A 189 1.15 6.73 7.20
C PHE A 189 1.69 5.38 6.76
N VAL A 190 2.95 5.36 6.35
CA VAL A 190 3.65 4.15 5.89
C VAL A 190 4.73 3.80 6.91
N MET A 191 4.67 2.57 7.43
CA MET A 191 5.60 2.11 8.45
C MET A 191 6.07 0.68 8.17
N THR A 192 7.21 0.32 8.76
CA THR A 192 7.65 -1.06 8.83
C THR A 192 6.97 -1.81 9.98
N GLY A 193 7.01 -3.13 9.98
CA GLY A 193 6.49 -3.97 11.07
C GLY A 193 7.20 -3.79 12.41
N SER A 194 8.45 -3.29 12.41
CA SER A 194 9.16 -2.85 13.61
C SER A 194 8.83 -1.42 14.07
N GLY A 195 7.85 -0.76 13.47
CA GLY A 195 7.38 0.57 13.87
C GLY A 195 8.20 1.74 13.34
N LYS A 196 9.10 1.51 12.37
CA LYS A 196 9.88 2.59 11.75
C LYS A 196 9.04 3.30 10.68
N LEU A 197 9.02 4.63 10.71
CA LEU A 197 8.38 5.44 9.69
C LEU A 197 9.16 5.34 8.36
N ILE A 198 8.44 5.11 7.26
CA ILE A 198 8.97 5.19 5.89
C ILE A 198 8.56 6.52 5.25
N GLU A 199 7.26 6.83 5.28
CA GLU A 199 6.73 8.06 4.68
C GLU A 199 5.45 8.48 5.43
N VAL A 200 5.30 9.78 5.68
CA VAL A 200 4.08 10.38 6.21
C VAL A 200 3.66 11.48 5.25
N GLN A 201 2.51 11.31 4.60
CA GLN A 201 1.91 12.30 3.71
C GLN A 201 0.63 12.80 4.35
N MET A 202 0.64 14.01 4.90
CA MET A 202 -0.47 14.56 5.67
C MET A 202 -0.79 15.97 5.20
N SER A 203 -2.07 16.22 4.91
CA SER A 203 -2.56 17.45 4.29
C SER A 203 -3.69 18.05 5.12
N ALA A 204 -3.71 19.38 5.18
CA ALA A 204 -4.80 20.15 5.76
C ALA A 204 -5.67 20.67 4.61
N GLU A 205 -6.74 19.94 4.26
CA GLU A 205 -7.64 20.32 3.16
C GLU A 205 -8.77 21.25 3.62
N GLY A 206 -9.33 21.01 4.81
CA GLY A 206 -10.44 21.80 5.38
C GLY A 206 -10.04 22.67 6.58
N SER A 207 -9.03 22.27 7.35
CA SER A 207 -8.59 23.00 8.54
C SER A 207 -7.13 22.68 8.90
N THR A 208 -6.44 23.60 9.57
CA THR A 208 -5.10 23.31 10.11
C THR A 208 -5.16 22.37 11.31
N TYR A 209 -4.05 21.68 11.60
CA TYR A 209 -3.89 20.82 12.76
C TYR A 209 -2.72 21.25 13.63
N THR A 210 -2.79 20.85 14.90
CA THR A 210 -1.75 21.05 15.90
C THR A 210 -0.78 19.86 15.91
N ARG A 211 0.42 20.08 16.47
CA ARG A 211 1.36 18.98 16.74
C ARG A 211 0.76 17.88 17.62
N ALA A 212 -0.07 18.24 18.60
CA ALA A 212 -0.73 17.25 19.46
C ALA A 212 -1.68 16.35 18.66
N GLN A 213 -2.42 16.90 17.71
CA GLN A 213 -3.26 16.11 16.80
C GLN A 213 -2.43 15.24 15.85
N MET A 214 -1.30 15.75 15.33
CA MET A 214 -0.38 14.92 14.53
C MET A 214 0.13 13.71 15.32
N ASN A 215 0.50 13.89 16.59
CA ASN A 215 0.94 12.79 17.45
C ASN A 215 -0.18 11.76 17.67
N ALA A 216 -1.40 12.22 17.94
CA ALA A 216 -2.54 11.31 18.10
C ALA A 216 -2.81 10.48 16.83
N LEU A 217 -2.62 11.06 15.65
CA LEU A 217 -2.74 10.33 14.38
C LEU A 217 -1.60 9.33 14.17
N LEU A 218 -0.38 9.66 14.60
CA LEU A 218 0.75 8.72 14.58
C LEU A 218 0.47 7.52 15.50
N ASP A 219 -0.06 7.74 16.70
CA ASP A 219 -0.41 6.66 17.64
C ASP A 219 -1.48 5.74 17.05
N LEU A 220 -2.50 6.32 16.40
CA LEU A 220 -3.53 5.56 15.67
C LEU A 220 -2.95 4.78 14.50
N ALA A 221 -2.07 5.41 13.71
CA ALA A 221 -1.44 4.78 12.56
C ALA A 221 -0.53 3.62 12.97
N GLU A 222 0.24 3.75 14.06
CA GLU A 222 1.09 2.69 14.59
C GLU A 222 0.26 1.46 15.00
N LYS A 223 -0.84 1.68 15.73
CA LYS A 223 -1.80 0.61 16.07
C LYS A 223 -2.35 -0.06 14.81
N GLY A 224 -2.85 0.72 13.85
CA GLY A 224 -3.43 0.19 12.62
C GLY A 224 -2.43 -0.59 11.78
N VAL A 225 -1.19 -0.09 11.66
CA VAL A 225 -0.12 -0.81 10.96
C VAL A 225 0.21 -2.12 11.65
N ALA A 226 0.29 -2.17 12.98
CA ALA A 226 0.55 -3.41 13.69
C ALA A 226 -0.51 -4.50 13.39
N GLU A 227 -1.79 -4.12 13.34
CA GLU A 227 -2.88 -5.01 12.97
C GLU A 227 -2.79 -5.47 11.50
N LEU A 228 -2.47 -4.56 10.58
CA LEU A 228 -2.27 -4.88 9.16
C LEU A 228 -1.07 -5.82 8.94
N VAL A 229 0.02 -5.62 9.67
CA VAL A 229 1.21 -6.49 9.62
C VAL A 229 0.88 -7.89 10.12
N ALA A 230 0.03 -8.03 11.15
CA ALA A 230 -0.46 -9.33 11.58
C ALA A 230 -1.27 -10.03 10.47
N ALA A 231 -2.16 -9.30 9.79
CA ALA A 231 -2.93 -9.83 8.66
C ALA A 231 -2.02 -10.24 7.47
N GLN A 232 -1.00 -9.44 7.17
CA GLN A 232 0.00 -9.75 6.14
C GLN A 232 0.73 -11.06 6.42
N LYS A 233 1.25 -11.22 7.65
CA LYS A 233 1.97 -12.45 8.07
C LYS A 233 1.09 -13.69 7.98
N ALA A 234 -0.15 -13.59 8.46
CA ALA A 234 -1.13 -14.66 8.35
C ALA A 234 -1.39 -15.06 6.88
N ALA A 235 -1.48 -14.09 5.98
CA ALA A 235 -1.72 -14.33 4.55
C ALA A 235 -0.55 -15.04 3.85
N VAL A 236 0.70 -14.73 4.22
CA VAL A 236 1.90 -15.34 3.60
C VAL A 236 2.39 -16.60 4.32
N GLY A 237 1.72 -17.02 5.40
CA GLY A 237 2.08 -18.19 6.20
C GLY A 237 3.37 -18.01 7.02
N ALA A 238 3.64 -16.79 7.50
CA ALA A 238 4.82 -16.42 8.27
C ALA A 238 4.52 -16.23 9.77
#